data_AF-A0A957SDJ8-F1
#
_entry.id   AF-A0A957SDJ8-F1
#
_cell.length_a   1.000
_cell.length_b   1.000
_cell.length_c   1.000
_cell.angle_alpha   90.00
_cell.angle_beta   90.00
_cell.angle_gamma   90.00
#
_symmetry.space_group_name_H-M   'P 1'
#
loop_
_entity.id
_entity.type
_entity.pdbx_description
1 polymer ?
#
loop_
_entity_poly.entity_id
_entity_poly.type
_entity_poly.pdbx_seq_one_letter_code
_entity_poly.pdbx_strand_id
1 'polypeptide(L)'
;MNTPSNFTAATIKVERNVQASMPEATPSLLERFQITEEIVAALPPNVRDQLLDYIQTWASAEEQLTLLDMLRTTQGALLFLLDYQADALLRQGDYRQVLTIIERRQRRSTTLSSQMIEAKALLGLGHEDHARAVADDISQAFSNNAYAISTAAEIYASLGNIELGIELLESFLGRRKGDLQATITLIALAQEQNQTELMQRYLNRLGAGISPNISDGQLKRLATIFDKSTQRESANAAHLELQRRQLLAFEKLQDALTPYLVSIDGKALAPELALARHSGPESIEVSRKEERDIQLSTVRHFGFSTLRSGQMETIATVL
;
A
#
# COMPACT_ATOMS: atom_id res chain seq x y z
N MET A 1 57.75 -52.03 -11.13
CA MET A 1 58.38 -51.65 -12.41
C MET A 1 57.98 -50.22 -12.74
N ASN A 2 59.00 -49.36 -12.83
CA ASN A 2 59.10 -48.05 -13.50
C ASN A 2 58.07 -46.92 -13.23
N THR A 3 58.39 -46.07 -12.23
CA THR A 3 58.85 -44.65 -12.32
C THR A 3 58.28 -43.69 -13.38
N PRO A 4 58.47 -42.34 -13.26
CA PRO A 4 58.21 -41.39 -12.16
C PRO A 4 57.75 -39.99 -12.70
N SER A 5 57.92 -38.93 -11.87
CA SER A 5 58.01 -37.48 -12.21
C SER A 5 56.72 -36.75 -12.60
N ASN A 6 56.49 -35.48 -12.30
CA ASN A 6 57.03 -34.40 -11.45
C ASN A 6 56.08 -33.22 -11.75
N PHE A 7 55.75 -32.31 -10.82
CA PHE A 7 55.65 -30.85 -11.07
C PHE A 7 55.21 -30.08 -9.81
N THR A 8 56.21 -29.58 -9.08
CA THR A 8 56.46 -28.20 -8.63
C THR A 8 55.31 -27.25 -8.21
N ALA A 9 55.33 -26.92 -6.91
CA ALA A 9 55.47 -25.59 -6.27
C ALA A 9 54.42 -24.45 -6.38
N ALA A 10 54.27 -23.81 -5.21
CA ALA A 10 54.12 -22.37 -4.92
C ALA A 10 52.70 -21.75 -4.84
N THR A 11 52.23 -21.65 -3.60
CA THR A 11 51.89 -20.40 -2.88
C THR A 11 51.28 -19.25 -3.68
N ILE A 12 49.98 -18.98 -3.51
CA ILE A 12 49.46 -17.61 -3.38
C ILE A 12 48.35 -17.57 -2.32
N LYS A 13 48.68 -16.88 -1.23
CA LYS A 13 47.80 -16.35 -0.20
C LYS A 13 46.90 -15.29 -0.86
N VAL A 14 45.59 -15.50 -0.89
CA VAL A 14 44.62 -14.41 -1.13
C VAL A 14 43.71 -14.35 0.07
N GLU A 15 44.14 -13.55 1.05
CA GLU A 15 43.27 -12.90 2.02
C GLU A 15 42.23 -12.08 1.23
N ARG A 16 41.06 -12.66 0.96
CA ARG A 16 39.89 -11.88 0.58
C ARG A 16 39.26 -11.37 1.87
N ASN A 17 39.77 -10.21 2.25
CA ASN A 17 39.12 -9.22 3.08
C ASN A 17 37.77 -8.86 2.43
N VAL A 18 36.71 -9.59 2.79
CA VAL A 18 35.34 -9.14 2.61
C VAL A 18 34.90 -8.67 3.99
N GLN A 19 35.32 -7.45 4.34
CA GLN A 19 34.49 -6.63 5.20
C GLN A 19 33.15 -6.53 4.47
N ALA A 20 32.19 -7.31 4.95
CA ALA A 20 30.78 -7.05 4.70
C ALA A 20 30.52 -5.66 5.29
N SER A 21 30.70 -4.63 4.48
CA SER A 21 30.01 -3.37 4.65
C SER A 21 28.53 -3.75 4.75
N MET A 22 27.99 -3.70 5.97
CA MET A 22 26.56 -3.70 6.14
C MET A 22 26.00 -2.64 5.19
N PRO A 23 24.96 -2.94 4.39
CA PRO A 23 24.30 -1.90 3.63
C PRO A 23 23.90 -0.83 4.65
N GLU A 24 24.41 0.40 4.48
CA GLU A 24 23.96 1.53 5.28
C GLU A 24 22.43 1.53 5.24
N ALA A 25 21.81 1.40 6.42
CA ALA A 25 20.37 1.34 6.53
C ALA A 25 19.83 2.60 5.86
N THR A 26 19.11 2.43 4.75
CA THR A 26 18.51 3.55 4.05
C THR A 26 17.59 4.23 5.05
N PRO A 27 17.73 5.55 5.29
CA PRO A 27 16.93 6.23 6.29
C PRO A 27 15.45 6.04 5.97
N SER A 28 14.65 5.85 7.01
CA SER A 28 13.19 5.75 6.87
C SER A 28 12.63 7.01 6.19
N LEU A 29 11.47 6.91 5.57
CA LEU A 29 10.81 8.06 4.98
C LEU A 29 10.47 9.13 6.02
N LEU A 30 10.04 8.71 7.22
CA LEU A 30 9.79 9.62 8.35
C LEU A 30 11.05 10.38 8.74
N GLU A 31 12.22 9.73 8.81
CA GLU A 31 13.50 10.39 9.06
C GLU A 31 13.92 11.29 7.90
N ARG A 32 13.76 10.81 6.67
CA ARG A 32 14.15 11.54 5.45
C ARG A 32 13.42 12.87 5.31
N PHE A 33 12.13 12.89 5.64
CA PHE A 33 11.33 14.12 5.66
C PHE A 33 11.27 14.79 7.04
N GLN A 34 11.97 14.26 8.04
CA GLN A 34 11.94 14.76 9.42
C GLN A 34 10.52 14.95 9.96
N ILE A 35 9.64 14.00 9.68
CA ILE A 35 8.22 14.07 10.08
C ILE A 35 8.14 13.93 11.60
N THR A 36 7.65 15.00 12.25
CA THR A 36 7.42 15.05 13.71
C THR A 36 5.93 15.03 14.02
N GLU A 37 5.57 14.80 15.29
CA GLU A 37 4.17 14.91 15.76
C GLU A 37 3.57 16.29 15.44
N GLU A 38 4.35 17.37 15.53
CA GLU A 38 3.90 18.72 15.19
C GLU A 38 3.52 18.84 13.70
N ILE A 39 4.34 18.29 12.80
CA ILE A 39 4.04 18.26 11.36
C ILE A 39 2.77 17.44 11.13
N VAL A 40 2.70 16.23 11.70
CA VAL A 40 1.54 15.33 11.55
C VAL A 40 0.25 15.97 12.03
N ALA A 41 0.30 16.73 13.14
CA ALA A 41 -0.85 17.48 13.65
C ALA A 41 -1.31 18.59 12.70
N ALA A 42 -0.38 19.19 11.94
CA ALA A 42 -0.66 20.27 11.00
C ALA A 42 -1.05 19.79 9.58
N LEU A 43 -0.87 18.51 9.26
CA LEU A 43 -1.21 17.99 7.94
C LEU A 43 -2.72 18.03 7.66
N PRO A 44 -3.15 18.59 6.52
CA PRO A 44 -4.54 18.47 6.11
C PRO A 44 -4.91 17.02 5.78
N PRO A 45 -6.20 16.64 5.84
CA PRO A 45 -6.64 15.27 5.63
C PRO A 45 -6.12 14.61 4.34
N ASN A 46 -6.15 15.33 3.21
CA ASN A 46 -5.70 14.79 1.91
C ASN A 46 -4.20 14.48 1.87
N VAL A 47 -3.36 15.27 2.54
CA VAL A 47 -1.90 15.03 2.58
C VAL A 47 -1.59 13.90 3.56
N ARG A 48 -2.28 13.86 4.69
CA ARG A 48 -2.19 12.76 5.66
C ARG A 48 -2.57 11.43 5.01
N ASP A 49 -3.68 11.39 4.27
CA ASP A 49 -4.16 10.16 3.65
C ASP A 49 -3.17 9.70 2.55
N GLN A 50 -2.58 10.63 1.79
CA GLN A 50 -1.48 10.32 0.85
C GLN A 50 -0.24 9.76 1.56
N LEU A 51 0.13 10.31 2.72
CA LEU A 51 1.25 9.82 3.52
C LEU A 51 0.97 8.40 4.06
N LEU A 52 -0.24 8.16 4.56
CA LEU A 52 -0.69 6.85 5.03
C LEU A 52 -0.67 5.81 3.90
N ASP A 53 -1.23 6.15 2.73
CA ASP A 53 -1.27 5.25 1.58
C ASP A 53 0.14 4.93 1.07
N TYR A 54 1.03 5.94 1.03
CA TYR A 54 2.41 5.72 0.65
C TYR A 54 3.11 4.78 1.64
N ILE A 55 3.01 5.04 2.94
CA ILE A 55 3.70 4.24 3.96
C ILE A 55 3.13 2.82 4.02
N GLN A 56 1.81 2.65 3.97
CA GLN A 56 1.19 1.33 3.92
C GLN A 56 1.71 0.53 2.72
N THR A 57 1.84 1.18 1.56
CA THR A 57 2.25 0.51 0.33
C THR A 57 3.74 0.25 0.30
N TRP A 58 4.59 1.22 0.60
CA TRP A 58 6.03 1.21 0.26
C TRP A 58 6.97 1.14 1.46
N ALA A 59 6.51 1.46 2.67
CA ALA A 59 7.35 1.48 3.87
C ALA A 59 7.29 0.16 4.67
N SER A 60 8.18 0.08 5.67
CA SER A 60 8.19 -1.04 6.62
C SER A 60 6.97 -0.98 7.54
N ALA A 61 6.61 -2.12 8.14
CA ALA A 61 5.53 -2.17 9.11
C ALA A 61 5.86 -1.37 10.39
N GLU A 62 7.14 -1.33 10.79
CA GLU A 62 7.61 -0.53 11.94
C GLU A 62 7.42 0.96 11.71
N GLU A 63 7.77 1.42 10.50
CA GLU A 63 7.58 2.81 10.10
C GLU A 63 6.10 3.19 10.05
N GLN A 64 5.26 2.30 9.55
CA GLN A 64 3.81 2.50 9.59
C GLN A 64 3.27 2.62 11.02
N LEU A 65 3.69 1.73 11.93
CA LEU A 65 3.27 1.80 13.33
C LEU A 65 3.72 3.10 14.00
N THR A 66 4.94 3.57 13.69
CA THR A 66 5.46 4.85 14.17
C THR A 66 4.57 6.01 13.73
N LEU A 67 4.20 6.06 12.44
CA LEU A 67 3.27 7.09 11.94
C LEU A 67 1.89 7.01 12.61
N LEU A 68 1.35 5.80 12.77
CA LEU A 68 0.03 5.61 13.38
C LEU A 68 0.00 6.05 14.84
N ASP A 69 1.09 5.83 15.58
CA ASP A 69 1.24 6.33 16.95
C ASP A 69 1.26 7.86 16.99
N MET A 70 2.03 8.52 16.12
CA MET A 70 2.01 9.99 16.00
C MET A 70 0.61 10.53 15.68
N LEU A 71 -0.10 9.90 14.74
CA LEU A 71 -1.47 10.28 14.36
C LEU A 71 -2.47 10.10 15.50
N ARG A 72 -2.33 9.03 16.28
CA ARG A 72 -3.21 8.76 17.42
C ARG A 72 -2.98 9.77 18.55
N THR A 73 -1.74 10.13 18.83
CA THR A 73 -1.38 11.13 19.84
C THR A 73 -1.95 12.51 19.48
N THR A 74 -1.87 12.88 18.20
CA THR A 74 -2.23 14.22 17.72
C THR A 74 -3.72 14.39 17.38
N GLN A 75 -4.35 13.38 16.80
CA GLN A 75 -5.71 13.46 16.25
C GLN A 75 -6.73 12.56 16.98
N GLY A 76 -6.27 11.78 17.96
CA GLY A 76 -7.10 10.90 18.77
C GLY A 76 -7.44 9.56 18.11
N ALA A 77 -8.45 8.89 18.66
CA ALA A 77 -8.82 7.52 18.30
C ALA A 77 -9.74 7.47 17.06
N LEU A 78 -9.15 7.68 15.88
CA LEU A 78 -9.84 7.51 14.59
C LEU A 78 -10.02 6.02 14.26
N LEU A 79 -11.25 5.62 13.95
CA LEU A 79 -11.60 4.19 13.78
C LEU A 79 -10.85 3.52 12.62
N PHE A 80 -10.64 4.23 11.51
CA PHE A 80 -9.97 3.67 10.34
C PHE A 80 -8.48 3.37 10.60
N LEU A 81 -7.83 4.08 11.53
CA LEU A 81 -6.43 3.82 11.89
C LEU A 81 -6.25 2.42 12.50
N LEU A 82 -7.30 1.83 13.07
CA LEU A 82 -7.25 0.46 13.58
C LEU A 82 -7.05 -0.56 12.44
N ASP A 83 -7.65 -0.33 11.27
CA ASP A 83 -7.48 -1.23 10.12
C ASP A 83 -6.03 -1.15 9.60
N TYR A 84 -5.44 0.06 9.52
CA TYR A 84 -4.02 0.25 9.16
C TYR A 84 -3.07 -0.37 10.20
N GLN A 85 -3.37 -0.21 11.49
CA GLN A 85 -2.55 -0.78 12.57
C GLN A 85 -2.58 -2.31 12.54
N ALA A 86 -3.77 -2.89 12.38
CA ALA A 86 -3.93 -4.33 12.30
C ALA A 86 -3.20 -4.92 11.09
N ASP A 87 -3.23 -4.25 9.93
CA ASP A 87 -2.48 -4.67 8.75
C ASP A 87 -0.96 -4.64 8.97
N ALA A 88 -0.43 -3.57 9.60
CA ALA A 88 0.99 -3.48 9.94
C ALA A 88 1.44 -4.59 10.90
N LEU A 89 0.67 -4.84 11.97
CA LEU A 89 0.93 -5.91 12.94
C LEU A 89 0.84 -7.30 12.29
N LEU A 90 -0.11 -7.49 11.37
CA LEU A 90 -0.25 -8.73 10.62
C LEU A 90 1.00 -9.01 9.78
N ARG A 91 1.58 -7.97 9.14
CA ARG A 91 2.84 -8.09 8.38
C ARG A 91 4.05 -8.39 9.27
N GLN A 92 4.03 -8.00 10.54
CA GLN A 92 5.06 -8.36 11.53
C GLN A 92 4.85 -9.75 12.14
N GLY A 93 3.68 -10.37 11.94
CA GLY A 93 3.34 -11.64 12.55
C GLY A 93 2.89 -11.54 14.01
N ASP A 94 2.58 -10.35 14.53
CA ASP A 94 2.04 -10.18 15.89
C ASP A 94 0.52 -10.42 15.92
N TYR A 95 0.15 -11.67 15.70
CA TYR A 95 -1.26 -12.06 15.54
C TYR A 95 -2.10 -11.82 16.81
N ARG A 96 -1.51 -11.87 18.00
CA ARG A 96 -2.25 -11.56 19.25
C ARG A 96 -2.65 -10.09 19.32
N GLN A 97 -1.74 -9.18 18.97
CA GLN A 97 -2.07 -7.77 18.94
C GLN A 97 -3.07 -7.46 17.83
N VAL A 98 -2.96 -8.12 16.67
CA VAL A 98 -3.95 -7.99 15.58
C VAL A 98 -5.36 -8.27 16.08
N LEU A 99 -5.60 -9.41 16.75
CA LEU A 99 -6.93 -9.74 17.27
C LEU A 99 -7.43 -8.71 18.30
N THR A 100 -6.54 -8.23 19.18
CA THR A 100 -6.91 -7.19 20.15
C THR A 100 -7.38 -5.91 19.46
N ILE A 101 -6.73 -5.50 18.38
CA ILE A 101 -7.10 -4.31 17.60
C ILE A 101 -8.39 -4.55 16.81
N ILE A 102 -8.51 -5.69 16.15
CA ILE A 102 -9.67 -6.05 15.34
C ILE A 102 -10.93 -6.21 16.20
N GLU A 103 -10.86 -6.82 17.38
CA GLU A 103 -12.00 -6.89 18.31
C GLU A 103 -12.51 -5.49 18.68
N ARG A 104 -11.60 -4.55 18.99
CA ARG A 104 -11.98 -3.16 19.33
C ARG A 104 -12.66 -2.48 18.16
N ARG A 105 -12.18 -2.75 16.94
CA ARG A 105 -12.74 -2.23 15.70
C ARG A 105 -14.14 -2.78 15.45
N GLN A 106 -14.30 -4.11 15.54
CA GLN A 106 -15.56 -4.81 15.31
C GLN A 106 -16.64 -4.48 16.35
N ARG A 107 -16.28 -4.24 17.62
CA ARG A 107 -17.23 -3.74 18.65
C ARG A 107 -17.89 -2.43 18.27
N ARG A 108 -17.26 -1.61 17.42
CA ARG A 108 -17.81 -0.34 16.92
C ARG A 108 -18.47 -0.52 15.56
N SER A 109 -17.84 -1.28 14.68
CA SER A 109 -18.34 -1.60 13.34
C SER A 109 -17.59 -2.82 12.81
N THR A 110 -18.29 -3.82 12.30
CA THR A 110 -17.67 -4.94 11.59
C THR A 110 -17.63 -4.62 10.09
N THR A 111 -16.46 -4.78 9.48
CA THR A 111 -16.30 -4.67 8.02
C THR A 111 -15.66 -5.92 7.44
N LEU A 112 -15.83 -6.14 6.14
CA LEU A 112 -15.19 -7.23 5.43
C LEU A 112 -13.65 -7.23 5.63
N SER A 113 -13.00 -6.06 5.57
CA SER A 113 -11.56 -5.95 5.84
C SER A 113 -11.19 -6.48 7.22
N SER A 114 -11.95 -6.08 8.25
CA SER A 114 -11.68 -6.54 9.61
C SER A 114 -11.86 -8.05 9.80
N GLN A 115 -12.84 -8.67 9.12
CA GLN A 115 -13.05 -10.12 9.16
C GLN A 115 -11.95 -10.87 8.41
N MET A 116 -11.48 -10.34 7.27
CA MET A 116 -10.35 -10.92 6.54
C MET A 116 -9.07 -10.90 7.39
N ILE A 117 -8.80 -9.80 8.10
CA ILE A 117 -7.63 -9.68 8.99
C ILE A 117 -7.79 -10.62 10.20
N GLU A 118 -8.98 -10.69 10.79
CA GLU A 118 -9.30 -11.61 11.89
C GLU A 118 -8.97 -13.06 11.52
N ALA A 119 -9.48 -13.52 10.38
CA ALA A 119 -9.29 -14.89 9.93
C ALA A 119 -7.81 -15.24 9.71
N LYS A 120 -7.03 -14.31 9.14
CA LYS A 120 -5.57 -14.46 8.97
C LYS A 120 -4.83 -14.50 10.31
N ALA A 121 -5.23 -13.67 11.28
CA ALA A 121 -4.62 -13.66 12.61
C ALA A 121 -4.96 -14.91 13.42
N LEU A 122 -6.21 -15.38 13.35
CA LEU A 122 -6.63 -16.65 13.96
C LEU A 122 -5.81 -17.83 13.42
N LEU A 123 -5.63 -17.89 12.10
CA LEU A 123 -4.80 -18.90 11.46
C LEU A 123 -3.34 -18.81 11.94
N GLY A 124 -2.76 -17.61 12.00
CA GLY A 124 -1.40 -17.39 12.49
C GLY A 124 -1.17 -17.80 13.95
N LEU A 125 -2.23 -17.82 14.78
CA LEU A 125 -2.19 -18.33 16.16
C LEU A 125 -2.46 -19.84 16.28
N GLY A 126 -2.76 -20.53 15.17
CA GLY A 126 -3.15 -21.94 15.18
C GLY A 126 -4.61 -22.17 15.61
N HIS A 127 -5.47 -21.15 15.61
CA HIS A 127 -6.90 -21.29 15.86
C HIS A 127 -7.63 -21.68 14.57
N GLU A 128 -7.29 -22.85 14.04
CA GLU A 128 -7.72 -23.34 12.72
C GLU A 128 -9.23 -23.38 12.53
N ASP A 129 -9.98 -23.90 13.52
CA ASP A 129 -11.45 -23.99 13.44
C ASP A 129 -12.11 -22.61 13.36
N HIS A 130 -11.58 -21.63 14.10
CA HIS A 130 -12.09 -20.27 14.09
C HIS A 130 -11.73 -19.55 12.78
N ALA A 131 -10.51 -19.73 12.29
CA ALA A 131 -10.10 -19.19 10.99
C ALA A 131 -10.98 -19.75 9.86
N ARG A 132 -11.28 -21.06 9.90
CA ARG A 132 -12.20 -21.71 8.95
C ARG A 132 -13.61 -21.14 9.05
N ALA A 133 -14.15 -20.98 10.26
CA ALA A 133 -15.49 -20.42 10.45
C ALA A 133 -15.61 -19.01 9.85
N VAL A 134 -14.61 -18.14 10.09
CA VAL A 134 -14.62 -16.80 9.47
C VAL A 134 -14.46 -16.87 7.95
N ALA A 135 -13.64 -17.79 7.42
CA ALA A 135 -13.52 -18.02 5.97
C ALA A 135 -14.83 -18.47 5.32
N ASP A 136 -15.56 -19.37 5.99
CA ASP A 136 -16.89 -19.83 5.57
C ASP A 136 -17.87 -18.65 5.56
N ASP A 137 -17.90 -17.86 6.63
CA ASP A 137 -18.79 -16.70 6.74
C ASP A 137 -18.53 -15.65 5.64
N ILE A 138 -17.26 -15.26 5.43
CA ILE A 138 -16.95 -14.23 4.42
C ILE A 138 -17.16 -14.74 2.99
N SER A 139 -16.89 -16.02 2.70
CA SER A 139 -17.06 -16.57 1.36
C SER A 139 -18.54 -16.71 0.97
N GLN A 140 -19.39 -17.06 1.94
CA GLN A 140 -20.84 -17.15 1.75
C GLN A 140 -21.48 -15.77 1.66
N ALA A 141 -21.21 -14.90 2.65
CA ALA A 141 -21.82 -13.57 2.72
C ALA A 141 -21.38 -12.65 1.57
N PHE A 142 -20.13 -12.80 1.09
CA PHE A 142 -19.55 -11.95 0.05
C PHE A 142 -19.10 -12.75 -1.18
N SER A 143 -19.95 -13.69 -1.62
CA SER A 143 -19.65 -14.62 -2.73
C SER A 143 -19.36 -13.99 -4.10
N ASN A 144 -19.59 -12.67 -4.26
CA ASN A 144 -19.27 -11.88 -5.46
C ASN A 144 -18.12 -10.89 -5.26
N ASN A 145 -17.48 -10.88 -4.09
CA ASN A 145 -16.34 -10.02 -3.77
C ASN A 145 -15.02 -10.80 -3.91
N ALA A 146 -14.14 -10.34 -4.81
CA ALA A 146 -12.88 -11.03 -5.10
C ALA A 146 -11.94 -11.15 -3.89
N TYR A 147 -11.87 -10.13 -3.03
CA TYR A 147 -11.01 -10.16 -1.84
C TYR A 147 -11.50 -11.16 -0.79
N ALA A 148 -12.82 -11.25 -0.59
CA ALA A 148 -13.42 -12.23 0.32
C ALA A 148 -13.13 -13.66 -0.15
N ILE A 149 -13.40 -13.94 -1.43
CA ILE A 149 -13.15 -15.25 -2.05
C ILE A 149 -11.66 -15.60 -2.00
N SER A 150 -10.77 -14.68 -2.39
CA SER A 150 -9.32 -14.90 -2.33
C SER A 150 -8.84 -15.17 -0.91
N THR A 151 -9.33 -14.43 0.08
CA THR A 151 -8.91 -14.62 1.48
C THR A 151 -9.40 -15.96 2.01
N ALA A 152 -10.65 -16.34 1.76
CA ALA A 152 -11.17 -17.63 2.16
C ALA A 152 -10.40 -18.79 1.50
N ALA A 153 -10.09 -18.68 0.21
CA ALA A 153 -9.30 -19.68 -0.51
C ALA A 153 -7.88 -19.84 0.06
N GLU A 154 -7.20 -18.74 0.40
CA GLU A 154 -5.90 -18.76 1.06
C GLU A 154 -5.95 -19.43 2.44
N ILE A 155 -7.01 -19.19 3.21
CA ILE A 155 -7.21 -19.82 4.51
C ILE A 155 -7.45 -21.32 4.34
N TYR A 156 -8.35 -21.74 3.44
CA TYR A 156 -8.57 -23.16 3.18
C TYR A 156 -7.29 -23.86 2.73
N ALA A 157 -6.52 -23.22 1.86
CA ALA A 157 -5.24 -23.76 1.42
C ALA A 157 -4.24 -23.93 2.56
N SER A 158 -4.14 -22.93 3.44
CA SER A 158 -3.26 -22.97 4.62
C SER A 158 -3.68 -24.04 5.63
N LEU A 159 -4.96 -24.37 5.69
CA LEU A 159 -5.52 -25.45 6.51
C LEU A 159 -5.41 -26.84 5.84
N GLY A 160 -4.71 -26.95 4.72
CA GLY A 160 -4.50 -28.20 3.98
C GLY A 160 -5.63 -28.58 3.02
N ASN A 161 -6.67 -27.76 2.87
CA ASN A 161 -7.80 -27.97 1.96
C ASN A 161 -7.64 -27.14 0.68
N ILE A 162 -6.58 -27.40 -0.08
CA ILE A 162 -6.19 -26.54 -1.20
C ILE A 162 -7.13 -26.72 -2.40
N GLU A 163 -7.61 -27.94 -2.61
CA GLU A 163 -8.61 -28.25 -3.64
C GLU A 163 -9.87 -27.40 -3.46
N LEU A 164 -10.32 -27.24 -2.22
CA LEU A 164 -11.47 -26.39 -1.89
C LEU A 164 -11.19 -24.92 -2.23
N GLY A 165 -9.99 -24.42 -1.92
CA GLY A 165 -9.58 -23.05 -2.25
C GLY A 165 -9.52 -22.81 -3.77
N ILE A 166 -8.98 -23.77 -4.53
CA ILE A 166 -8.94 -23.71 -6.00
C ILE A 166 -10.35 -23.77 -6.58
N GLU A 167 -11.19 -24.71 -6.15
CA GLU A 167 -12.58 -24.84 -6.62
C GLU A 167 -13.37 -23.55 -6.37
N LEU A 168 -13.21 -22.95 -5.18
CA LEU A 168 -13.85 -21.69 -4.84
C LEU A 168 -13.46 -20.56 -5.80
N LEU A 169 -12.16 -20.44 -6.10
CA LEU A 169 -11.64 -19.44 -7.04
C LEU A 169 -12.07 -19.70 -8.48
N GLU A 170 -12.06 -20.95 -8.95
CA GLU A 170 -12.50 -21.31 -10.30
C GLU A 170 -14.01 -21.05 -10.49
N SER A 171 -14.83 -21.39 -9.49
CA SER A 171 -16.26 -21.08 -9.47
C SER A 171 -16.52 -19.57 -9.52
N PHE A 172 -15.75 -18.79 -8.78
CA PHE A 172 -15.82 -17.32 -8.84
C PHE A 172 -15.41 -16.79 -10.22
N LEU A 173 -14.28 -17.25 -10.78
CA LEU A 173 -13.77 -16.81 -12.09
C LEU A 173 -14.65 -17.26 -13.25
N GLY A 174 -15.40 -18.37 -13.10
CA GLY A 174 -16.43 -18.79 -14.06
C GLY A 174 -17.54 -17.75 -14.21
N ARG A 175 -17.88 -17.04 -13.11
CA ARG A 175 -18.87 -15.96 -13.07
C ARG A 175 -18.26 -14.59 -13.40
N ARG A 176 -17.04 -14.31 -12.92
CA ARG A 176 -16.31 -13.04 -13.12
C ARG A 176 -15.01 -13.26 -13.88
N LYS A 177 -15.12 -13.44 -15.19
CA LYS A 177 -13.96 -13.63 -16.07
C LYS A 177 -13.05 -12.40 -16.01
N GLY A 178 -11.75 -12.62 -15.88
CA GLY A 178 -10.74 -11.57 -15.89
C GLY A 178 -10.56 -10.82 -14.56
N ASP A 179 -11.17 -11.29 -13.46
CA ASP A 179 -10.88 -10.73 -12.14
C ASP A 179 -9.41 -10.99 -11.75
N LEU A 180 -8.63 -9.92 -11.65
CA LEU A 180 -7.19 -9.99 -11.42
C LEU A 180 -6.86 -10.54 -10.02
N GLN A 181 -7.62 -10.16 -9.00
CA GLN A 181 -7.35 -10.57 -7.62
C GLN A 181 -7.50 -12.09 -7.48
N ALA A 182 -8.64 -12.63 -7.92
CA ALA A 182 -8.90 -14.07 -7.88
C ALA A 182 -7.91 -14.84 -8.78
N THR A 183 -7.57 -14.32 -9.95
CA THR A 183 -6.61 -14.95 -10.87
C THR A 183 -5.21 -15.04 -10.26
N ILE A 184 -4.69 -13.94 -9.70
CA ILE A 184 -3.36 -13.91 -9.06
C ILE A 184 -3.33 -14.84 -7.83
N THR A 185 -4.43 -14.88 -7.06
CA THR A 185 -4.54 -15.79 -5.90
C THR A 185 -4.49 -17.24 -6.33
N LEU A 186 -5.24 -17.61 -7.37
CA LEU A 186 -5.24 -18.98 -7.90
C LEU A 186 -3.85 -19.39 -8.40
N ILE A 187 -3.16 -18.50 -9.13
CA ILE A 187 -1.80 -18.77 -9.60
C ILE A 187 -0.85 -19.01 -8.42
N ALA A 188 -0.94 -18.21 -7.36
CA ALA A 188 -0.13 -18.40 -6.15
C ALA A 188 -0.40 -19.76 -5.50
N LEU A 189 -1.66 -20.14 -5.30
CA LEU A 189 -2.02 -21.45 -4.74
C LEU A 189 -1.54 -22.62 -5.62
N ALA A 190 -1.69 -22.49 -6.95
CA ALA A 190 -1.21 -23.49 -7.90
C ALA A 190 0.32 -23.63 -7.84
N GLN A 191 1.05 -22.51 -7.68
CA GLN A 191 2.50 -22.51 -7.54
C GLN A 191 2.96 -23.19 -6.24
N GLU A 192 2.29 -22.92 -5.12
CA GLU A 192 2.57 -23.56 -3.82
C GLU A 192 2.38 -25.08 -3.85
N GLN A 193 1.46 -25.57 -4.70
CA GLN A 193 1.21 -27.00 -4.91
C GLN A 193 1.99 -27.63 -6.07
N ASN A 194 2.91 -26.90 -6.69
CA ASN A 194 3.65 -27.37 -7.88
C ASN A 194 2.71 -27.81 -9.03
N GLN A 195 1.49 -27.26 -9.11
CA GLN A 195 0.54 -27.50 -10.20
C GLN A 195 0.89 -26.64 -11.41
N THR A 196 2.02 -26.95 -12.05
CA THR A 196 2.61 -26.16 -13.14
C THR A 196 1.64 -25.91 -14.29
N GLU A 197 0.82 -26.89 -14.66
CA GLU A 197 -0.16 -26.74 -15.75
C GLU A 197 -1.25 -25.72 -15.42
N LEU A 198 -1.80 -25.79 -14.20
CA LEU A 198 -2.83 -24.86 -13.73
C LEU A 198 -2.26 -23.44 -13.63
N MET A 199 -1.08 -23.31 -13.01
CA MET A 199 -0.34 -22.06 -12.90
C MET A 199 -0.13 -21.43 -14.30
N GLN A 200 0.42 -22.20 -15.25
CA GLN A 200 0.71 -21.70 -16.60
C GLN A 200 -0.57 -21.34 -17.36
N ARG A 201 -1.65 -22.11 -17.21
CA ARG A 201 -2.95 -21.82 -17.82
C ARG A 201 -3.48 -20.45 -17.40
N TYR A 202 -3.40 -20.11 -16.11
CA TYR A 202 -3.89 -18.82 -15.61
C TYR A 202 -2.89 -17.68 -15.82
N LEU A 203 -1.59 -17.94 -15.82
CA LEU A 203 -0.59 -16.95 -16.27
C LEU A 203 -0.81 -16.55 -17.72
N ASN A 204 -1.06 -17.51 -18.61
CA ASN A 204 -1.36 -17.23 -20.02
C ASN A 204 -2.65 -16.40 -20.19
N ARG A 205 -3.61 -16.51 -19.26
CA ARG A 205 -4.85 -15.70 -19.26
C ARG A 205 -4.63 -14.25 -18.86
N LEU A 206 -3.65 -13.97 -17.99
CA LEU A 206 -3.23 -12.60 -17.68
C LEU A 206 -2.57 -11.91 -18.89
N GLY A 207 -1.98 -12.71 -19.78
CA GLY A 207 -1.27 -12.24 -20.96
C GLY A 207 0.18 -11.86 -20.65
N ALA A 208 0.90 -11.39 -21.66
CA ALA A 208 2.33 -11.08 -21.57
C ALA A 208 2.62 -9.71 -20.90
N GLY A 209 1.60 -8.92 -20.57
CA GLY A 209 1.74 -7.55 -20.10
C GLY A 209 1.17 -7.32 -18.70
N ILE A 210 1.68 -6.28 -18.04
CA ILE A 210 1.12 -5.80 -16.77
C ILE A 210 -0.18 -5.06 -17.09
N SER A 211 -1.29 -5.51 -16.50
CA SER A 211 -2.58 -4.85 -16.68
C SER A 211 -2.53 -3.41 -16.15
N PRO A 212 -3.05 -2.41 -16.87
CA PRO A 212 -3.06 -1.02 -16.40
C PRO A 212 -3.86 -0.83 -15.11
N ASN A 213 -4.84 -1.72 -14.85
CA ASN A 213 -5.72 -1.65 -13.68
C ASN A 213 -5.20 -2.46 -12.48
N ILE A 214 -3.98 -3.01 -12.55
CA ILE A 214 -3.40 -3.74 -11.43
C ILE A 214 -3.08 -2.78 -10.28
N SER A 215 -3.50 -3.11 -9.07
CA SER A 215 -3.10 -2.39 -7.86
C SER A 215 -1.64 -2.70 -7.49
N ASP A 216 -1.02 -1.86 -6.67
CA ASP A 216 0.37 -2.06 -6.26
C ASP A 216 0.54 -3.34 -5.43
N GLY A 217 -0.42 -3.68 -4.56
CA GLY A 217 -0.42 -4.93 -3.82
C GLY A 217 -0.51 -6.16 -4.73
N GLN A 218 -1.36 -6.11 -5.75
CA GLN A 218 -1.44 -7.18 -6.76
C GLN A 218 -0.17 -7.29 -7.59
N LEU A 219 0.44 -6.17 -7.97
CA LEU A 219 1.68 -6.15 -8.73
C LEU A 219 2.85 -6.73 -7.93
N LYS A 220 2.97 -6.40 -6.64
CA LYS A 220 3.96 -7.00 -5.72
C LYS A 220 3.79 -8.52 -5.62
N ARG A 221 2.55 -8.98 -5.49
CA ARG A 221 2.25 -10.41 -5.45
C ARG A 221 2.60 -11.09 -6.78
N LEU A 222 2.27 -10.47 -7.90
CA LEU A 222 2.59 -10.97 -9.22
C LEU A 222 4.12 -11.03 -9.47
N ALA A 223 4.88 -10.02 -9.05
CA ALA A 223 6.34 -10.03 -9.10
C ALA A 223 6.92 -11.22 -8.31
N THR A 224 6.41 -11.47 -7.10
CA THR A 224 6.81 -12.62 -6.26
C THR A 224 6.52 -13.96 -6.94
N ILE A 225 5.36 -14.07 -7.61
CA ILE A 225 5.01 -15.26 -8.41
C ILE A 225 6.01 -15.45 -9.56
N PHE A 226 6.34 -14.39 -10.28
CA PHE A 226 7.27 -14.45 -11.41
C PHE A 226 8.69 -14.79 -10.97
N ASP A 227 9.17 -14.24 -9.84
CA ASP A 227 10.49 -14.53 -9.28
C ASP A 227 10.67 -16.01 -8.94
N LYS A 228 9.60 -16.65 -8.45
CA LYS A 228 9.55 -18.09 -8.16
C LYS A 228 9.33 -18.95 -9.42
N SER A 229 9.01 -18.34 -10.55
CA SER A 229 8.76 -19.01 -11.83
C SER A 229 9.97 -18.92 -12.77
N THR A 230 9.91 -19.58 -13.93
CA THR A 230 10.95 -19.47 -14.97
C THR A 230 10.83 -18.18 -15.82
N GLN A 231 9.84 -17.32 -15.57
CA GLN A 231 9.50 -16.14 -16.39
C GLN A 231 10.28 -14.88 -16.00
N ARG A 232 11.60 -14.90 -16.23
CA ARG A 232 12.50 -13.79 -15.84
C ARG A 232 12.15 -12.43 -16.46
N GLU A 233 11.70 -12.40 -17.71
CA GLU A 233 11.35 -11.15 -18.38
C GLU A 233 10.11 -10.50 -17.74
N SER A 234 9.10 -11.31 -17.40
CA SER A 234 7.90 -10.85 -16.71
C SER A 234 8.20 -10.38 -15.28
N ALA A 235 9.10 -11.06 -14.58
CA ALA A 235 9.61 -10.60 -13.28
C ALA A 235 10.26 -9.21 -13.39
N ASN A 236 11.20 -9.05 -14.33
CA ASN A 236 11.89 -7.77 -14.56
C ASN A 236 10.91 -6.65 -14.92
N ALA A 237 9.93 -6.92 -15.78
CA ALA A 237 8.90 -5.95 -16.13
C ALA A 237 8.08 -5.53 -14.90
N ALA A 238 7.67 -6.48 -14.06
CA ALA A 238 6.91 -6.21 -12.84
C ALA A 238 7.71 -5.36 -11.84
N HIS A 239 8.99 -5.69 -11.63
CA HIS A 239 9.89 -4.92 -10.76
C HIS A 239 10.14 -3.50 -11.28
N LEU A 240 10.35 -3.34 -12.59
CA LEU A 240 10.54 -2.02 -13.20
C LEU A 240 9.29 -1.15 -13.06
N GLU A 241 8.11 -1.73 -13.26
CA GLU A 241 6.85 -1.01 -13.05
C GLU A 241 6.62 -0.65 -11.58
N LEU A 242 6.96 -1.54 -10.63
CA LEU A 242 6.91 -1.22 -9.19
C LEU A 242 7.83 -0.05 -8.84
N GLN A 243 9.08 -0.07 -9.33
CA GLN A 243 10.04 1.02 -9.11
C GLN A 243 9.52 2.34 -9.70
N ARG A 244 8.99 2.30 -10.93
CA ARG A 244 8.41 3.48 -11.58
C ARG A 244 7.26 4.06 -10.77
N ARG A 245 6.34 3.22 -10.29
CA ARG A 245 5.20 3.65 -9.46
C ARG A 245 5.64 4.20 -8.10
N GLN A 246 6.62 3.56 -7.46
CA GLN A 246 7.17 4.02 -6.20
C GLN A 246 7.81 5.42 -6.34
N LEU A 247 8.58 5.64 -7.42
CA LEU A 247 9.19 6.95 -7.70
C LEU A 247 8.12 8.03 -7.91
N LEU A 248 7.12 7.77 -8.75
CA LEU A 248 6.03 8.73 -8.99
C LEU A 248 5.22 9.02 -7.71
N ALA A 249 4.94 7.99 -6.90
CA ALA A 249 4.25 8.16 -5.63
C ALA A 249 5.10 8.97 -4.65
N PHE A 250 6.42 8.77 -4.65
CA PHE A 250 7.35 9.51 -3.81
C PHE A 250 7.43 10.98 -4.21
N GLU A 251 7.57 11.28 -5.51
CA GLU A 251 7.57 12.66 -6.02
C GLU A 251 6.28 13.38 -5.66
N LYS A 252 5.13 12.74 -5.90
CA LYS A 252 3.82 13.29 -5.54
C LYS A 252 3.69 13.57 -4.04
N LEU A 253 4.15 12.64 -3.20
CA LEU A 253 4.13 12.81 -1.75
C LEU A 253 5.07 13.93 -1.31
N GLN A 254 6.26 14.02 -1.89
CA GLN A 254 7.22 15.08 -1.62
C GLN A 254 6.63 16.45 -1.96
N ASP A 255 6.01 16.59 -3.13
CA ASP A 255 5.34 17.83 -3.54
C ASP A 255 4.21 18.21 -2.57
N ALA A 256 3.44 17.23 -2.09
CA ALA A 256 2.35 17.44 -1.14
C ALA A 256 2.84 17.79 0.28
N LEU A 257 3.98 17.24 0.72
CA LEU A 257 4.55 17.50 2.05
C LEU A 257 5.35 18.79 2.10
N THR A 258 5.99 19.20 0.99
CA THR A 258 6.89 20.36 0.92
C THR A 258 6.37 21.63 1.62
N PRO A 259 5.08 22.01 1.51
CA PRO A 259 4.56 23.18 2.21
C PRO A 259 4.59 23.11 3.74
N TYR A 260 4.69 21.90 4.30
CA TYR A 260 4.62 21.61 5.74
C TYR A 260 5.98 21.25 6.34
N LEU A 261 6.99 20.98 5.51
CA LEU A 261 8.33 20.67 5.98
C LEU A 261 9.04 21.96 6.39
N VAL A 262 9.62 21.97 7.59
CA VAL A 262 10.40 23.10 8.09
C VAL A 262 11.71 23.18 7.30
N SER A 263 12.02 24.34 6.72
CA SER A 263 13.37 24.60 6.21
C SER A 263 14.36 24.52 7.37
N ILE A 264 15.47 23.81 7.16
CA ILE A 264 16.56 23.54 8.11
C ILE A 264 17.10 24.83 8.80
N ASP A 265 16.77 26.02 8.28
CA ASP A 265 17.15 27.34 8.83
C ASP A 265 16.14 27.95 9.83
N GLY A 266 15.19 27.18 10.37
CA GLY A 266 14.33 27.62 11.49
C GLY A 266 13.34 28.75 11.15
N LYS A 267 13.19 29.10 9.87
CA LYS A 267 12.02 29.86 9.40
C LYS A 267 10.95 28.86 9.01
N ALA A 268 9.99 28.66 9.90
CA ALA A 268 8.73 28.04 9.56
C ALA A 268 8.19 28.71 8.29
N LEU A 269 8.02 27.95 7.20
CA LEU A 269 6.94 28.23 6.28
C LEU A 269 5.71 28.17 7.17
N ALA A 270 5.15 29.34 7.53
CA ALA A 270 4.09 29.41 8.52
C ALA A 270 3.02 28.38 8.13
N PRO A 271 2.79 27.32 8.92
CA PRO A 271 1.84 26.26 8.58
C PRO A 271 0.46 26.87 8.30
N GLU A 272 0.16 28.01 8.94
CA GLU A 272 -1.00 28.87 8.70
C GLU A 272 -1.15 29.33 7.24
N LEU A 273 -0.06 29.70 6.55
CA LEU A 273 -0.09 30.10 5.14
C LEU A 273 -0.29 28.91 4.19
N ALA A 274 0.23 27.73 4.53
CA ALA A 274 -0.01 26.50 3.77
C ALA A 274 -1.45 25.98 3.99
N LEU A 275 -1.96 26.06 5.23
CA LEU A 275 -3.35 25.73 5.57
C LEU A 275 -4.33 26.69 4.87
N ALA A 276 -4.02 27.99 4.82
CA ALA A 276 -4.82 28.98 4.09
C ALA A 276 -4.89 28.70 2.58
N ARG A 277 -3.81 28.20 1.97
CA ARG A 277 -3.76 27.82 0.54
C ARG A 277 -4.51 26.53 0.20
N HIS A 278 -4.74 25.63 1.16
CA HIS A 278 -5.38 24.34 0.92
C HIS A 278 -6.75 24.18 1.58
N SER A 279 -7.13 25.11 2.46
CA SER A 279 -8.40 25.07 3.19
C SER A 279 -9.10 26.43 3.29
N GLY A 280 -8.48 27.50 2.77
CA GLY A 280 -9.11 28.81 2.62
C GLY A 280 -9.80 28.96 1.27
N PRO A 281 -10.59 30.03 1.05
CA PRO A 281 -11.25 30.28 -0.23
C PRO A 281 -10.24 30.29 -1.40
N GLU A 282 -8.98 30.67 -1.17
CA GLU A 282 -7.90 30.65 -2.17
C GLU A 282 -7.59 29.25 -2.77
N SER A 283 -8.15 28.16 -2.23
CA SER A 283 -8.00 26.80 -2.78
C SER A 283 -9.03 26.45 -3.88
N ILE A 284 -9.98 27.34 -4.17
CA ILE A 284 -11.00 27.11 -5.20
C ILE A 284 -10.40 27.54 -6.55
N GLU A 285 -10.28 26.59 -7.48
CA GLU A 285 -9.84 26.89 -8.83
C GLU A 285 -10.92 27.71 -9.56
N VAL A 286 -10.63 28.98 -9.81
CA VAL A 286 -11.47 29.87 -10.62
C VAL A 286 -10.91 29.91 -12.03
N SER A 287 -11.71 29.52 -13.03
CA SER A 287 -11.29 29.62 -14.42
C SER A 287 -11.17 31.07 -14.86
N ARG A 288 -10.32 31.36 -15.87
CA ARG A 288 -10.19 32.71 -16.45
C ARG A 288 -11.51 33.30 -16.96
N LYS A 289 -12.48 32.44 -17.27
CA LYS A 289 -13.81 32.86 -17.72
C LYS A 289 -14.65 33.31 -16.52
N GLU A 290 -14.70 32.51 -15.47
CA GLU A 290 -15.38 32.85 -14.21
C GLU A 290 -14.77 34.09 -13.56
N GLU A 291 -13.45 34.22 -13.56
CA GLU A 291 -12.75 35.41 -13.08
C GLU A 291 -13.24 36.68 -13.81
N ARG A 292 -13.33 36.65 -15.15
CA ARG A 292 -13.82 37.80 -15.92
C ARG A 292 -15.29 38.10 -15.63
N ASP A 293 -16.13 37.07 -15.56
CA ASP A 293 -17.57 37.23 -15.34
C ASP A 293 -17.86 37.78 -13.94
N ILE A 294 -17.11 37.31 -12.92
CA ILE A 294 -17.16 37.81 -11.54
C ILE A 294 -16.65 39.25 -11.46
N GLN A 295 -15.52 39.59 -12.11
CA GLN A 295 -15.00 40.96 -12.14
C GLN A 295 -15.97 41.94 -12.80
N LEU A 296 -16.52 41.58 -13.97
CA LEU A 296 -17.50 42.41 -14.68
C LEU A 296 -18.76 42.63 -13.84
N SER A 297 -19.26 41.58 -13.19
CA SER A 297 -20.43 41.67 -12.32
C SER A 297 -20.15 42.52 -11.09
N THR A 298 -18.95 42.39 -10.50
CA THR A 298 -18.53 43.18 -9.33
C THR A 298 -18.45 44.66 -9.64
N VAL A 299 -17.84 45.02 -10.78
CA VAL A 299 -17.76 46.41 -11.26
C VAL A 299 -19.17 46.96 -11.53
N ARG A 300 -20.01 46.19 -12.22
CA ARG A 300 -21.35 46.63 -12.64
C ARG A 300 -22.31 46.85 -11.47
N HIS A 301 -22.26 46.00 -10.45
CA HIS A 301 -23.23 46.01 -9.35
C HIS A 301 -22.73 46.74 -8.10
N PHE A 302 -21.42 46.73 -7.84
CA PHE A 302 -20.85 47.28 -6.61
C PHE A 302 -19.83 48.40 -6.83
N GLY A 303 -19.39 48.65 -8.08
CA GLY A 303 -18.54 49.79 -8.42
C GLY A 303 -17.07 49.65 -8.01
N PHE A 304 -16.64 48.48 -7.53
CA PHE A 304 -15.24 48.20 -7.20
C PHE A 304 -14.53 47.53 -8.36
N SER A 305 -13.32 48.00 -8.69
CA SER A 305 -12.48 47.45 -9.76
C SER A 305 -11.54 46.32 -9.30
N THR A 306 -11.40 46.13 -7.99
CA THR A 306 -10.51 45.13 -7.39
C THR A 306 -11.21 44.42 -6.23
N LEU A 307 -11.02 43.11 -6.15
CA LEU A 307 -11.48 42.25 -5.05
C LEU A 307 -10.30 41.97 -4.12
N ARG A 308 -10.58 41.79 -2.83
CA ARG A 308 -9.56 41.38 -1.84
C ARG A 308 -9.23 39.90 -2.01
N SER A 309 -8.06 39.48 -1.52
CA SER A 309 -7.64 38.08 -1.49
C SER A 309 -8.76 37.18 -0.96
N GLY A 310 -9.06 36.09 -1.68
CA GLY A 310 -10.09 35.11 -1.31
C GLY A 310 -11.53 35.48 -1.65
N GLN A 311 -11.84 36.72 -2.04
CA GLN A 311 -13.22 37.13 -2.35
C GLN A 311 -13.68 36.60 -3.72
N MET A 312 -12.78 36.48 -4.67
CA MET A 312 -13.10 35.96 -6.01
C MET A 312 -13.55 34.51 -5.93
N GLU A 313 -12.81 33.73 -5.18
CA GLU A 313 -13.01 32.32 -4.94
C GLU A 313 -14.29 32.07 -4.13
N THR A 314 -14.54 32.91 -3.11
CA THR A 314 -15.79 32.87 -2.34
C THR A 314 -17.00 33.14 -3.24
N ILE A 315 -16.92 34.11 -4.15
CA ILE A 315 -18.03 34.40 -5.09
C ILE A 315 -18.21 33.24 -6.07
N ALA A 316 -17.11 32.66 -6.57
CA ALA A 316 -17.15 31.50 -7.48
C ALA A 316 -17.83 30.28 -6.86
N THR A 317 -17.76 30.07 -5.54
CA THR A 317 -18.48 28.95 -4.90
C THR A 317 -20.01 29.08 -4.83
N VAL A 318 -20.55 30.28 -5.04
CA VAL A 318 -21.99 30.55 -4.88
C VAL A 318 -22.68 30.81 -6.24
N LEU A 319 -21.91 30.86 -7.33
CA LEU A 319 -22.39 30.99 -8.71
C LEU A 319 -22.54 29.62 -9.39
#